data_AF-A0A2E2Q0P2-F1
#
_entry.id   AF-A0A2E2Q0P2-F1
#
_cell.length_a   1.000
_cell.length_b   1.000
_cell.length_c   1.000
_cell.angle_alpha   90.00
_cell.angle_beta   90.00
_cell.angle_gamma   90.00
#
_symmetry.space_group_name_H-M   'P 1'
#
loop_
_entity.id
_entity.type
_entity.pdbx_description
1 polymer ?
#
loop_
_entity_poly.entity_id
_entity_poly.type
_entity_poly.pdbx_seq_one_letter_code
_entity_poly.pdbx_strand_id
1 'polypeptide(L)'
;MHLATAGYAVYCLVKPEHLREAIGSEDRMWDTVARVFGVRDLAVAGVGLLGSASATRTALAIRSTIDFGDGALLGLTLDGEARTKAVGVAAGWGLLNLAVLGRSR
;
A
#
# COMPACT_ATOMS: atom_id res chain seq x y z
N MET A 1 -12.30 1.57 -1.74
CA MET A 1 -10.83 1.49 -1.53
C MET A 1 -10.47 0.66 -0.32
N HIS A 2 -10.99 0.96 0.88
CA HIS A 2 -10.61 0.22 2.10
C HIS A 2 -10.75 -1.30 2.02
N LEU A 3 -11.81 -1.82 1.39
CA LEU A 3 -11.94 -3.27 1.18
C LEU A 3 -10.85 -3.85 0.27
N ALA A 4 -10.48 -3.14 -0.80
CA ALA A 4 -9.39 -3.56 -1.69
C ALA A 4 -8.03 -3.50 -0.96
N THR A 5 -7.80 -2.45 -0.16
CA THR A 5 -6.62 -2.34 0.71
C THR A 5 -6.57 -3.49 1.72
N ALA A 6 -7.68 -3.82 2.38
CA ALA A 6 -7.74 -4.96 3.31
C ALA A 6 -7.46 -6.29 2.59
N GLY A 7 -8.00 -6.50 1.38
CA GLY A 7 -7.72 -7.69 0.59
C GLY A 7 -6.24 -7.83 0.22
N TYR A 8 -5.61 -6.75 -0.26
CA TYR A 8 -4.18 -6.73 -0.54
C TYR A 8 -3.35 -6.92 0.73
N ALA A 9 -3.73 -6.29 1.83
CA ALA A 9 -3.05 -6.44 3.10
C ALA A 9 -3.06 -7.88 3.61
N VAL A 10 -4.21 -8.57 3.51
CA VAL A 10 -4.30 -10.01 3.81
C VAL A 10 -3.41 -10.80 2.87
N TYR A 11 -3.41 -10.51 1.56
CA TYR A 11 -2.54 -11.17 0.58
C TYR A 11 -1.06 -11.05 0.95
N CYS A 12 -0.60 -9.87 1.38
CA CYS A 12 0.77 -9.67 1.86
C CYS A 12 1.11 -10.51 3.10
N LEU A 13 0.14 -10.75 3.99
CA LEU A 13 0.35 -11.56 5.20
C LEU A 13 0.37 -13.06 4.90
N VAL A 14 -0.49 -13.54 4.00
CA VAL A 14 -0.61 -14.97 3.69
C VAL A 14 0.36 -15.46 2.63
N LYS A 15 0.78 -14.59 1.70
CA LYS A 15 1.68 -14.92 0.59
C LYS A 15 2.83 -13.91 0.43
N PRO A 16 3.61 -13.63 1.48
CA PRO A 16 4.59 -12.53 1.51
C PRO A 16 5.68 -12.61 0.43
N GLU A 17 5.98 -13.81 -0.06
CA GLU A 17 6.92 -14.03 -1.17
C GLU A 17 6.51 -13.34 -2.48
N HIS A 18 5.23 -12.96 -2.62
CA HIS A 18 4.75 -12.24 -3.80
C HIS A 18 5.54 -10.94 -4.03
N LEU A 19 6.04 -10.30 -2.97
CA LEU A 19 6.70 -8.99 -3.10
C LEU A 19 8.09 -9.16 -3.68
N ARG A 20 8.87 -10.12 -3.17
CA ARG A 20 10.21 -10.41 -3.68
C ARG A 20 10.17 -10.92 -5.12
N GLU A 21 9.17 -11.73 -5.47
CA GLU A 21 8.90 -12.16 -6.84
C GLU A 21 8.59 -10.97 -7.76
N ALA A 22 7.70 -10.06 -7.33
CA ALA A 22 7.28 -8.92 -8.16
C ALA A 22 8.42 -7.95 -8.51
N ILE A 23 9.34 -7.75 -7.57
CA ILE A 23 10.53 -6.90 -7.77
C ILE A 23 11.73 -7.65 -8.36
N GLY A 24 11.65 -8.98 -8.52
CA GLY A 24 12.74 -9.80 -9.05
C GLY A 24 13.93 -9.94 -8.10
N SER A 25 13.68 -10.06 -6.79
CA SER A 25 14.72 -10.21 -5.76
C SER A 25 14.67 -11.58 -5.09
N GLU A 26 15.85 -12.14 -4.81
CA GLU A 26 16.00 -13.36 -4.00
C GLU A 26 16.10 -13.07 -2.49
N ASP A 27 16.17 -11.79 -2.09
CA ASP A 27 16.31 -11.42 -0.67
C ASP A 27 14.99 -11.63 0.09
N ARG A 28 15.03 -12.50 1.10
CA ARG A 28 13.89 -12.80 1.98
C ARG A 28 13.49 -11.62 2.88
N MET A 29 14.30 -10.56 2.98
CA MET A 29 13.91 -9.33 3.65
C MET A 29 12.59 -8.77 3.07
N TRP A 30 12.35 -8.93 1.77
CA TRP A 30 11.12 -8.49 1.12
C TRP A 30 9.86 -9.21 1.61
N ASP A 31 9.97 -10.45 2.08
CA ASP A 31 8.85 -11.14 2.72
C ASP A 31 8.49 -10.45 4.05
N THR A 32 9.47 -9.87 4.75
CA THR A 32 9.24 -9.08 5.95
C THR A 32 8.62 -7.73 5.59
N VAL A 33 9.13 -7.07 4.55
CA VAL A 33 8.54 -5.81 4.04
C VAL A 33 7.08 -6.01 3.62
N ALA A 34 6.75 -7.11 2.93
CA ALA A 34 5.39 -7.46 2.58
C ALA A 34 4.51 -7.56 3.84
N ARG A 35 4.95 -8.27 4.88
CA ARG A 35 4.19 -8.36 6.13
C ARG A 35 4.04 -7.01 6.84
N VAL A 36 5.06 -6.15 6.83
CA VAL A 36 4.98 -4.77 7.35
C VAL A 36 3.90 -3.99 6.61
N PHE A 37 3.85 -4.09 5.28
CA PHE A 37 2.79 -3.51 4.46
C PHE A 37 1.43 -4.10 4.85
N GLY A 38 1.32 -5.42 4.94
CA GLY A 38 0.10 -6.10 5.35
C GLY A 38 -0.45 -5.61 6.70
N VAL A 39 0.37 -5.55 7.75
CA VAL A 39 -0.09 -5.13 9.09
C VAL A 39 -0.59 -3.67 9.07
N ARG A 40 0.21 -2.73 8.54
CA ARG A 40 -0.15 -1.31 8.57
C ARG A 40 -1.34 -1.02 7.65
N ASP A 41 -1.41 -1.66 6.49
CA ASP A 41 -2.46 -1.45 5.49
C ASP A 41 -3.79 -2.01 6.02
N LEU A 42 -3.76 -3.17 6.70
CA LEU A 42 -4.94 -3.75 7.34
C LEU A 42 -5.47 -2.87 8.48
N ALA A 43 -4.57 -2.30 9.29
CA ALA A 43 -4.97 -1.38 10.36
C ALA A 43 -5.66 -0.13 9.81
N VAL A 44 -5.07 0.52 8.78
CA VAL A 44 -5.66 1.69 8.12
C VAL A 44 -7.00 1.34 7.46
N ALA A 45 -7.07 0.20 6.76
CA ALA A 45 -8.30 -0.26 6.15
C ALA A 45 -9.40 -0.57 7.18
N GLY A 46 -9.03 -1.14 8.34
CA GLY A 46 -9.96 -1.40 9.44
C GLY A 46 -10.61 -0.13 9.97
N VAL A 47 -9.81 0.93 10.20
CA VAL A 47 -10.35 2.27 10.53
C VAL A 47 -11.28 2.77 9.42
N GLY A 48 -10.89 2.56 8.17
CA GLY A 48 -11.67 3.00 7.02
C GLY A 48 -13.02 2.31 6.85
N LEU A 49 -13.10 1.02 7.19
CA LEU A 49 -14.29 0.17 7.05
C LEU A 49 -15.26 0.29 8.24
N LEU A 50 -14.73 0.41 9.45
CA LEU A 50 -15.51 0.34 10.69
C LEU A 50 -15.73 1.72 11.34
N GLY A 51 -15.02 2.74 10.87
CA GLY A 51 -15.07 4.09 11.41
C GLY A 51 -16.27 4.92 10.94
N SER A 52 -16.40 6.11 11.53
CA SER A 52 -17.32 7.15 11.05
C SER A 52 -16.91 7.67 9.68
N ALA A 53 -17.79 8.41 8.99
CA ALA A 53 -17.47 9.05 7.70
C ALA A 53 -16.19 9.92 7.75
N SER A 54 -15.96 10.61 8.88
CA SER A 54 -14.73 11.39 9.09
C SER A 54 -13.51 10.45 9.20
N ALA A 55 -13.60 9.38 9.98
CA ALA A 55 -12.52 8.39 10.10
C ALA A 55 -12.23 7.68 8.77
N THR A 56 -13.25 7.34 7.99
CA THR A 56 -13.11 6.79 6.64
C THR A 56 -12.33 7.72 5.72
N ARG A 57 -12.60 9.03 5.75
CA ARG A 57 -11.88 10.03 4.96
C ARG A 57 -10.44 10.18 5.43
N THR A 58 -10.21 10.22 6.74
CA THR A 58 -8.87 10.28 7.32
C THR A 58 -8.05 9.04 6.95
N ALA A 59 -8.65 7.85 6.99
CA ALA A 59 -7.99 6.62 6.56
C ALA A 59 -7.58 6.65 5.08
N LEU A 60 -8.41 7.21 4.18
CA LEU A 60 -8.03 7.41 2.78
C LEU A 60 -6.84 8.36 2.64
N ALA A 61 -6.85 9.48 3.38
CA ALA A 61 -5.75 10.44 3.37
C ALA A 61 -4.44 9.81 3.86
N ILE A 62 -4.47 9.12 5.01
CA ILE A 62 -3.31 8.40 5.56
C ILE A 62 -2.80 7.37 4.56
N ARG A 63 -3.70 6.57 3.97
CA ARG A 63 -3.35 5.57 2.97
C ARG A 63 -2.63 6.19 1.77
N SER A 64 -3.17 7.27 1.21
CA SER A 64 -2.52 8.01 0.12
C SER A 64 -1.14 8.52 0.51
N THR A 65 -0.97 9.07 1.71
CA THR A 65 0.33 9.54 2.20
C THR A 65 1.34 8.40 2.33
N ILE A 66 0.92 7.24 2.85
CA ILE A 66 1.77 6.04 2.94
C ILE A 66 2.18 5.60 1.53
N ASP A 67 1.24 5.47 0.61
CA ASP A 67 1.48 5.05 -0.77
C ASP A 67 2.53 5.95 -1.46
N PHE A 68 2.40 7.28 -1.35
CA PHE A 68 3.41 8.19 -1.92
C PHE A 68 4.75 8.14 -1.18
N GLY A 69 4.74 7.96 0.14
CA GLY A 69 5.95 7.80 0.94
C GLY A 69 6.74 6.54 0.55
N ASP A 70 6.05 5.41 0.37
CA ASP A 70 6.68 4.17 -0.11
C ASP A 70 7.22 4.35 -1.52
N GLY A 71 6.44 4.95 -2.42
CA GLY A 71 6.88 5.24 -3.78
C GLY A 71 8.16 6.09 -3.80
N ALA A 72 8.26 7.11 -2.95
CA ALA A 72 9.46 7.93 -2.83
C ALA A 72 10.65 7.15 -2.26
N LEU A 73 10.47 6.44 -1.14
CA LEU A 73 11.55 5.70 -0.48
C LEU A 73 12.07 4.55 -1.36
N LEU A 74 11.16 3.75 -1.94
CA LEU A 74 11.51 2.67 -2.87
C LEU A 74 12.09 3.23 -4.17
N GLY A 75 11.58 4.38 -4.64
CA GLY A 75 12.10 5.09 -5.80
C GLY A 75 13.56 5.53 -5.65
N LEU A 76 13.97 5.90 -4.43
CA LEU A 76 15.34 6.27 -4.09
C LEU A 76 16.25 5.07 -3.81
N THR A 77 15.68 3.90 -3.50
CA THR A 77 16.45 2.71 -3.06
C THR A 77 16.64 1.70 -4.17
N LEU A 78 15.65 1.56 -5.06
CA LEU A 78 15.62 0.57 -6.12
C LEU A 78 16.13 1.13 -7.45
N ASP A 79 16.51 0.23 -8.34
CA ASP A 79 16.92 0.54 -9.70
C ASP A 79 16.12 -0.23 -10.76
N GLY A 80 16.27 0.21 -12.01
CA GLY A 80 15.74 -0.48 -13.19
C GLY A 80 14.23 -0.74 -13.13
N GLU A 81 13.83 -1.95 -13.51
CA GLU A 81 12.43 -2.37 -13.57
C GLU A 81 11.78 -2.42 -12.18
N ALA A 82 12.52 -2.85 -11.15
CA ALA A 82 12.04 -2.91 -9.77
C ALA A 82 11.61 -1.53 -9.27
N ARG A 83 12.41 -0.48 -9.55
CA ARG A 83 12.05 0.91 -9.26
C ARG A 83 10.76 1.31 -9.95
N THR A 84 10.69 1.11 -11.27
CA THR A 84 9.52 1.53 -12.06
C THR A 84 8.25 0.85 -11.58
N LYS A 85 8.31 -0.46 -11.28
CA LYS A 85 7.18 -1.22 -10.72
C LYS A 85 6.77 -0.71 -9.34
N ALA A 86 7.72 -0.57 -8.42
CA ALA A 86 7.45 -0.13 -7.06
C ALA A 86 6.82 1.27 -7.04
N VAL A 87 7.44 2.24 -7.74
CA VAL A 87 6.93 3.61 -7.86
C VAL A 87 5.56 3.64 -8.53
N GLY A 88 5.40 2.91 -9.64
CA GLY A 88 4.15 2.89 -10.41
C GLY A 88 2.98 2.32 -9.62
N VAL A 89 3.19 1.18 -8.93
CA VAL A 89 2.16 0.57 -8.08
C VAL A 89 1.81 1.49 -6.91
N ALA A 90 2.83 1.99 -6.20
CA ALA A 90 2.61 2.86 -5.05
C ALA A 90 1.87 4.16 -5.45
N ALA A 91 2.31 4.85 -6.50
CA ALA A 91 1.64 6.03 -7.01
C ALA A 91 0.21 5.73 -7.49
N GLY A 92 -0.01 4.59 -8.14
CA GLY A 92 -1.34 4.14 -8.58
C GLY A 92 -2.32 4.00 -7.40
N TRP A 93 -1.92 3.30 -6.35
CA TRP A 93 -2.74 3.18 -5.13
C TRP A 93 -2.97 4.53 -4.44
N GLY A 94 -1.93 5.35 -4.33
CA GLY A 94 -2.03 6.68 -3.70
C GLY A 94 -3.03 7.58 -4.42
N LEU A 95 -2.99 7.61 -5.76
CA LEU A 95 -3.91 8.36 -6.60
C LEU A 95 -5.34 7.82 -6.53
N LEU A 96 -5.55 6.50 -6.51
CA LEU A 96 -6.88 5.91 -6.35
C LEU A 96 -7.51 6.29 -5.00
N ASN A 97 -6.74 6.23 -3.92
CA ASN A 97 -7.20 6.66 -2.60
C ASN A 97 -7.55 8.15 -2.57
N LEU A 98 -6.72 9.02 -3.18
CA LEU A 98 -7.02 10.45 -3.31
C LEU A 98 -8.27 10.71 -4.16
N ALA A 99 -8.45 9.99 -5.27
CA ALA A 99 -9.60 10.15 -6.15
C ALA A 99 -10.90 9.79 -5.43
N VAL A 100 -10.91 8.73 -4.60
CA VAL A 100 -12.06 8.39 -3.77
C VAL A 100 -12.27 9.44 -2.68
N LEU A 101 -11.22 9.89 -2.00
CA LEU A 101 -11.32 10.95 -0.99
C LEU A 101 -11.92 12.25 -1.57
N GLY A 102 -11.48 12.66 -2.77
CA GLY A 102 -11.98 13.84 -3.46
C GLY A 102 -13.45 13.76 -3.87
N ARG A 103 -13.96 12.53 -4.09
CA ARG A 103 -15.39 12.24 -4.34
C ARG A 103 -16.22 12.11 -3.07
N SER A 104 -15.59 11.96 -1.92
CA SER A 104 -16.24 11.76 -0.60
C SER A 104 -16.63 13.09 0.07
N ARG A 105 -16.94 14.12 -0.73
CA ARG A 105 -17.28 15.47 -0.24
C ARG A 105 -18.73 15.55 0.21
#